data_AF-A0A3D3F549-F1
#
_entry.id   AF-A0A3D3F549-F1
#
_cell.length_a   1.000
_cell.length_b   1.000
_cell.length_c   1.000
_cell.angle_alpha   90.00
_cell.angle_beta   90.00
_cell.angle_gamma   90.00
#
_symmetry.space_group_name_H-M   'P 1'
#
loop_
_entity.id
_entity.type
_entity.pdbx_description
1 polymer ?
#
loop_
_entity_poly.entity_id
_entity_poly.type
_entity_poly.pdbx_seq_one_letter_code
_entity_poly.pdbx_strand_id
1 'polypeptide(L)'
;MEAFENVWENVPHPYLQAKPDNAIEGYSAPDLTVEEEAEKWIRSSPDAFCNTTDANVLRQVLNDYDQETADFYRWKIVYSQEELSSLIGQRSGIDFGEILDLIPLERGASGRIIRLKIIGTERVMTIGKELEIRRTLSKSHLYSSAFVVDTEDENEEGIPQTFTLTGAGWGHGVGLCQIGAAMMAEKGYDYKAILHHYFPNAETGVKY
;
A
#
# COMPACT_ATOMS: atom_id res chain seq x y z
N MET A 1 1.08 6.68 -7.42
CA MET A 1 0.96 7.59 -6.26
C MET A 1 -0.51 7.69 -5.87
N GLU A 2 -0.78 7.93 -4.59
CA GLU A 2 -2.10 8.16 -4.00
C GLU A 2 -2.37 9.66 -3.85
N ALA A 3 -3.64 10.03 -3.80
CA ALA A 3 -4.07 11.40 -3.50
C ALA A 3 -4.06 11.67 -1.98
N PHE A 4 -3.75 12.90 -1.57
CA PHE A 4 -3.69 13.29 -0.16
C PHE A 4 -4.99 12.99 0.59
N GLU A 5 -6.12 13.26 -0.06
CA GLU A 5 -7.45 13.16 0.51
C GLU A 5 -7.87 11.74 0.90
N ASN A 6 -7.27 10.75 0.26
CA ASN A 6 -7.52 9.34 0.53
C ASN A 6 -6.76 8.80 1.75
N VAL A 7 -5.73 9.54 2.20
CA VAL A 7 -4.85 9.11 3.30
C VAL A 7 -5.12 9.88 4.59
N TRP A 8 -5.32 11.20 4.51
CA TRP A 8 -5.34 12.06 5.70
C TRP A 8 -6.67 12.80 5.90
N GLU A 9 -6.88 13.89 5.18
CA GLU A 9 -8.03 14.79 5.32
C GLU A 9 -8.69 14.97 3.96
N ASN A 10 -10.02 15.06 3.92
CA ASN A 10 -10.77 15.19 2.66
C ASN A 10 -10.66 16.61 2.07
N VAL A 11 -9.43 17.03 1.80
CA VAL A 11 -9.05 18.33 1.23
C VAL A 11 -8.09 18.03 0.08
N PRO A 12 -8.51 18.26 -1.18
CA PRO A 12 -7.65 17.99 -2.32
C PRO A 12 -6.53 19.03 -2.39
N HIS A 13 -5.30 18.55 -2.61
CA HIS A 13 -4.14 19.41 -2.84
C HIS A 13 -3.69 19.26 -4.30
N PRO A 14 -3.63 20.35 -5.10
CA PRO A 14 -3.26 20.27 -6.52
C PRO A 14 -1.88 19.65 -6.80
N TYR A 15 -1.01 19.64 -5.80
CA TYR A 15 0.35 19.09 -5.86
C TYR A 15 0.52 17.72 -5.19
N LEU A 16 -0.53 17.14 -4.64
CA LEU A 16 -0.53 15.78 -4.06
C LEU A 16 -1.64 14.94 -4.71
N GLN A 17 -1.59 14.87 -6.03
CA GLN A 17 -2.56 14.15 -6.85
C GLN A 17 -2.08 12.72 -7.15
N ALA A 18 -3.05 11.84 -7.38
CA ALA A 18 -2.75 10.49 -7.86
C ALA A 18 -2.19 10.52 -9.29
N LYS A 19 -1.09 9.80 -9.49
CA LYS A 19 -0.43 9.63 -10.79
C LYS A 19 0.38 8.33 -10.82
N PRO A 20 0.40 7.58 -11.95
CA PRO A 20 1.26 6.41 -12.11
C PRO A 20 2.75 6.75 -11.99
N ASP A 21 3.51 5.89 -11.32
CA ASP A 21 4.96 6.09 -11.10
C ASP A 21 5.79 5.36 -12.14
N ASN A 22 5.69 5.77 -13.41
CA ASN A 22 6.45 5.19 -14.51
C ASN A 22 6.94 6.24 -15.52
N ALA A 23 7.84 5.83 -16.41
CA ALA A 23 8.47 6.68 -17.41
C ALA A 23 7.67 6.78 -18.72
N ILE A 24 6.53 6.08 -18.84
CA ILE A 24 5.83 5.92 -20.10
C ILE A 24 4.81 7.05 -20.25
N GLU A 25 5.11 8.01 -21.12
CA GLU A 25 4.15 9.06 -21.49
C GLU A 25 2.88 8.44 -22.10
N GLY A 26 1.72 8.87 -21.63
CA GLY A 26 0.43 8.35 -22.11
C GLY A 26 0.08 6.94 -21.62
N TYR A 27 0.81 6.40 -20.63
CA TYR A 27 0.45 5.12 -20.01
C TYR A 27 -0.95 5.18 -19.39
N SER A 28 -1.84 4.34 -19.92
CA SER A 28 -3.15 4.11 -19.32
C SER A 28 -2.99 3.08 -18.20
N ALA A 29 -2.87 3.56 -16.96
CA ALA A 29 -2.94 2.69 -15.80
C ALA A 29 -4.35 2.09 -15.67
N PRO A 30 -4.47 0.85 -15.14
CA PRO A 30 -5.76 0.34 -14.71
C PRO A 30 -6.39 1.26 -13.65
N ASP A 31 -7.72 1.27 -13.58
CA ASP A 31 -8.48 1.94 -12.54
C ASP A 31 -8.44 1.10 -11.26
N LEU A 32 -7.45 1.38 -10.41
CA LEU A 32 -7.25 0.67 -9.15
C LEU A 32 -8.32 0.96 -8.08
N THR A 33 -9.31 1.82 -8.38
CA THR A 33 -10.51 1.94 -7.54
C THR A 33 -11.48 0.77 -7.75
N VAL A 34 -11.33 0.03 -8.85
CA VAL A 34 -12.07 -1.19 -9.16
C VAL A 34 -11.34 -2.40 -8.59
N GLU A 35 -12.00 -3.18 -7.72
CA GLU A 35 -11.40 -4.30 -6.99
C GLU A 35 -10.72 -5.33 -7.90
N GLU A 36 -11.39 -5.74 -8.99
CA GLU A 36 -10.86 -6.74 -9.91
C GLU A 36 -9.59 -6.26 -10.64
N GLU A 37 -9.52 -4.97 -10.98
CA GLU A 37 -8.33 -4.39 -11.61
C GLU A 37 -7.20 -4.21 -10.59
N ALA A 38 -7.53 -3.79 -9.37
CA ALA A 38 -6.59 -3.69 -8.27
C ALA A 38 -5.98 -5.05 -7.93
N GLU A 39 -6.77 -6.10 -7.87
CA GLU A 39 -6.29 -7.46 -7.62
C GLU A 39 -5.29 -7.92 -8.69
N LYS A 40 -5.65 -7.80 -9.97
CA LYS A 40 -4.75 -8.15 -11.09
C LYS A 40 -3.45 -7.34 -11.03
N TRP A 41 -3.52 -6.06 -10.69
CA TRP A 41 -2.34 -5.20 -10.58
C TRP A 41 -1.46 -5.54 -9.37
N ILE A 42 -2.05 -5.82 -8.21
CA ILE A 42 -1.33 -6.20 -6.98
C ILE A 42 -0.64 -7.55 -7.15
N ARG A 43 -1.29 -8.52 -7.79
CA ARG A 43 -0.71 -9.85 -8.03
C ARG A 43 0.29 -9.89 -9.20
N SER A 44 0.35 -8.85 -10.01
CA SER A 44 1.35 -8.72 -11.10
C SER A 44 2.53 -7.84 -10.67
N SER A 45 3.57 -7.73 -11.50
CA SER A 45 4.74 -6.88 -11.25
C SER A 45 4.98 -5.96 -12.46
N PRO A 46 4.18 -4.89 -12.61
CA PRO A 46 4.32 -3.95 -13.72
C PRO A 46 5.59 -3.09 -13.59
N ASP A 47 6.00 -2.47 -14.68
CA ASP A 47 7.11 -1.52 -14.69
C ASP A 47 6.76 -0.26 -13.89
N ALA A 48 7.69 0.17 -13.04
CA ALA A 48 7.59 1.36 -12.21
C ALA A 48 8.99 1.83 -11.84
N PHE A 49 9.18 3.12 -11.58
CA PHE A 49 10.49 3.64 -11.17
C PHE A 49 11.00 2.95 -9.89
N CYS A 50 10.10 2.61 -8.97
CA CYS A 50 10.45 1.92 -7.72
C CYS A 50 10.55 0.39 -7.84
N ASN A 51 10.25 -0.21 -9.00
CA ASN A 51 10.44 -1.63 -9.25
C ASN A 51 11.90 -1.89 -9.66
N THR A 52 12.80 -1.95 -8.68
CA THR A 52 14.24 -2.17 -8.90
C THR A 52 14.81 -3.19 -7.93
N THR A 53 15.81 -3.92 -8.38
CA THR A 53 16.63 -4.83 -7.56
C THR A 53 18.08 -4.34 -7.44
N ASP A 54 18.37 -3.11 -7.87
CA ASP A 54 19.72 -2.55 -7.81
C ASP A 54 20.13 -2.22 -6.36
N ALA A 55 20.94 -3.10 -5.78
CA ALA A 55 21.43 -2.96 -4.42
C ALA A 55 22.24 -1.68 -4.16
N ASN A 56 22.89 -1.11 -5.18
CA ASN A 56 23.66 0.13 -5.01
C ASN A 56 22.74 1.33 -4.84
N VAL A 57 21.63 1.37 -5.58
CA VAL A 57 20.62 2.42 -5.44
C VAL A 57 19.87 2.27 -4.12
N LEU A 58 19.48 1.04 -3.78
CA LEU A 58 18.75 0.76 -2.55
C LEU A 58 19.55 1.15 -1.30
N ARG A 59 20.87 0.93 -1.27
CA ARG A 59 21.75 1.36 -0.16
C ARG A 59 21.83 2.88 0.04
N GLN A 60 21.57 3.67 -0.99
CA GLN A 60 21.59 5.13 -0.89
C GLN A 60 20.32 5.69 -0.27
N VAL A 61 19.22 4.92 -0.31
CA VAL A 61 17.88 5.37 0.09
C VAL A 61 17.39 4.68 1.35
N LEU A 62 17.65 3.38 1.46
CA LEU A 62 17.22 2.54 2.58
C LEU A 62 18.30 2.51 3.66
N ASN A 63 17.88 2.66 4.91
CA ASN A 63 18.75 2.42 6.05
C ASN A 63 19.09 0.92 6.17
N ASP A 64 20.05 0.58 7.03
CA ASP A 64 20.53 -0.81 7.17
C ASP A 64 19.44 -1.80 7.56
N TYR A 65 18.43 -1.38 8.32
CA TYR A 65 17.29 -2.22 8.72
C TYR A 65 16.34 -2.50 7.54
N ASP A 66 16.11 -1.49 6.70
CA ASP A 66 15.19 -1.55 5.56
C ASP A 66 15.80 -2.31 4.37
N GLN A 67 17.13 -2.41 4.28
CA GLN A 67 17.84 -3.19 3.26
C GLN A 67 17.62 -4.71 3.39
N GLU A 68 17.21 -5.20 4.56
CA GLU A 68 16.84 -6.61 4.75
C GLU A 68 15.48 -6.95 4.10
N THR A 69 14.66 -5.94 3.78
CA THR A 69 13.39 -6.12 3.08
C THR A 69 13.63 -6.10 1.57
N ALA A 70 13.93 -7.25 0.98
CA ALA A 70 14.15 -7.37 -0.48
C ALA A 70 12.86 -7.16 -1.31
N ASP A 71 11.69 -7.37 -0.70
CA ASP A 71 10.40 -7.51 -1.39
C ASP A 71 9.42 -6.36 -1.11
N PHE A 72 9.91 -5.13 -0.91
CA PHE A 72 9.05 -3.96 -0.64
C PHE A 72 8.09 -3.62 -1.80
N TYR A 73 8.46 -3.98 -3.04
CA TYR A 73 7.61 -3.73 -4.21
C TYR A 73 6.40 -4.68 -4.25
N ARG A 74 6.62 -5.95 -3.90
CA ARG A 74 5.59 -6.99 -3.78
C ARG A 74 5.88 -7.86 -2.58
N TRP A 75 5.08 -7.71 -1.55
CA TRP A 75 5.26 -8.39 -0.27
C TRP A 75 4.13 -9.39 -0.05
N LYS A 76 4.42 -10.43 0.74
CA LYS A 76 3.46 -11.44 1.17
C LYS A 76 3.59 -11.67 2.67
N ILE A 77 2.47 -11.66 3.36
CA ILE A 77 2.39 -12.01 4.79
C ILE A 77 1.30 -13.07 4.95
N VAL A 78 1.57 -14.06 5.80
CA VAL A 78 0.61 -15.13 6.12
C VAL A 78 0.33 -15.07 7.61
N TYR A 79 -0.94 -15.12 7.99
CA TYR A 79 -1.40 -15.24 9.36
C TYR A 79 -2.19 -16.53 9.54
N SER A 80 -2.01 -17.19 10.68
CA SER A 80 -3.03 -18.12 11.16
C SER A 80 -4.25 -17.37 11.67
N GLN A 81 -5.37 -18.06 11.78
CA GLN A 81 -6.61 -17.52 12.37
C GLN A 81 -6.40 -16.98 13.79
N GLU A 82 -5.68 -17.74 14.63
CA GLU A 82 -5.36 -17.32 16.00
C GLU A 82 -4.50 -16.04 16.01
N GLU A 83 -3.49 -15.99 15.15
CA GLU A 83 -2.60 -14.82 15.05
C GLU A 83 -3.35 -13.58 14.58
N LEU A 84 -4.18 -13.71 13.54
CA LEU A 84 -4.92 -12.58 12.97
C LEU A 84 -6.00 -12.08 13.95
N SER A 85 -6.79 -12.98 14.53
CA SER A 85 -7.82 -12.62 15.51
C SER A 85 -7.20 -11.92 16.73
N SER A 86 -6.13 -12.50 17.31
CA SER A 86 -5.43 -11.92 18.46
C SER A 86 -4.80 -10.56 18.12
N LEU A 87 -4.22 -10.42 16.92
CA LEU A 87 -3.64 -9.17 16.45
C LEU A 87 -4.68 -8.06 16.30
N ILE A 88 -5.77 -8.33 15.58
CA ILE A 88 -6.86 -7.37 15.38
C ILE A 88 -7.45 -6.99 16.73
N GLY A 89 -7.67 -7.98 17.62
CA GLY A 89 -8.18 -7.75 18.97
C GLY A 89 -7.29 -6.82 19.80
N GLN A 90 -5.99 -7.09 19.82
CA GLN A 90 -5.02 -6.26 20.56
C GLN A 90 -4.91 -4.83 20.01
N ARG A 91 -5.00 -4.66 18.68
CA ARG A 91 -4.78 -3.36 18.02
C ARG A 91 -6.02 -2.48 18.00
N SER A 92 -7.21 -3.09 17.89
CA SER A 92 -8.49 -2.39 17.89
C SER A 92 -9.11 -2.25 19.29
N GLY A 93 -8.69 -3.08 20.25
CA GLY A 93 -9.33 -3.19 21.56
C GLY A 93 -10.72 -3.85 21.52
N ILE A 94 -11.02 -4.56 20.44
CA ILE A 94 -12.34 -5.13 20.15
C ILE A 94 -12.18 -6.63 19.85
N ASP A 95 -12.93 -7.46 20.55
CA ASP A 95 -13.04 -8.87 20.22
C ASP A 95 -13.95 -9.07 19.01
N PHE A 96 -13.42 -9.70 17.97
CA PHE A 96 -14.15 -10.09 16.75
C PHE A 96 -14.52 -11.57 16.77
N GLY A 97 -14.04 -12.34 17.75
CA GLY A 97 -14.04 -13.79 17.70
C GLY A 97 -13.15 -14.30 16.57
N GLU A 98 -13.62 -15.33 15.89
CA GLU A 98 -12.95 -15.86 14.70
C GLU A 98 -13.17 -14.92 13.50
N ILE A 99 -12.11 -14.59 12.77
CA ILE A 99 -12.19 -13.78 11.57
C ILE A 99 -12.74 -14.64 10.43
N LEU A 100 -13.80 -14.16 9.81
CA LEU A 100 -14.46 -14.81 8.68
C LEU A 100 -13.95 -14.23 7.37
N ASP A 101 -13.78 -12.90 7.31
CA ASP A 101 -13.40 -12.22 6.07
C ASP A 101 -12.84 -10.80 6.31
N LEU A 102 -12.02 -10.34 5.38
CA LEU A 102 -11.45 -8.99 5.30
C LEU A 102 -11.76 -8.40 3.92
N ILE A 103 -12.86 -7.65 3.82
CA ILE A 103 -13.40 -7.17 2.54
C ILE A 103 -12.99 -5.72 2.29
N PRO A 104 -12.21 -5.42 1.24
CA PRO A 104 -12.00 -4.06 0.77
C PRO A 104 -13.33 -3.46 0.29
N LEU A 105 -13.79 -2.38 0.93
CA LEU A 105 -15.02 -1.69 0.53
C LEU A 105 -14.74 -0.51 -0.42
N GLU A 106 -13.55 0.09 -0.30
CA GLU A 106 -13.16 1.26 -1.06
C GLU A 106 -11.64 1.31 -1.21
N ARG A 107 -11.17 1.58 -2.43
CA ARG A 107 -9.76 1.77 -2.76
C ARG A 107 -9.52 3.15 -3.35
N GLY A 108 -8.36 3.71 -3.06
CA GLY A 108 -7.84 4.90 -3.70
C GLY A 108 -7.22 4.61 -5.06
N ALA A 109 -6.81 5.67 -5.76
CA ALA A 109 -6.27 5.59 -7.11
C ALA A 109 -4.93 4.81 -7.19
N SER A 110 -4.28 4.55 -6.05
CA SER A 110 -3.07 3.72 -5.97
C SER A 110 -3.33 2.26 -5.58
N GLY A 111 -4.60 1.84 -5.50
CA GLY A 111 -5.01 0.50 -5.05
C GLY A 111 -4.95 0.31 -3.52
N ARG A 112 -4.56 1.35 -2.78
CA ARG A 112 -4.58 1.37 -1.31
C ARG A 112 -6.01 1.33 -0.80
N ILE A 113 -6.31 0.42 0.11
CA ILE A 113 -7.62 0.34 0.75
C ILE A 113 -7.81 1.57 1.62
N ILE A 114 -8.93 2.27 1.40
CA ILE A 114 -9.40 3.42 2.19
C ILE A 114 -10.40 2.93 3.24
N ARG A 115 -11.21 1.91 2.94
CA ARG A 115 -12.16 1.31 3.87
C ARG A 115 -12.08 -0.21 3.80
N LEU A 116 -11.81 -0.84 4.94
CA LEU A 116 -11.76 -2.28 5.09
C LEU A 116 -12.86 -2.74 6.05
N LYS A 117 -13.66 -3.71 5.63
CA LYS A 117 -14.64 -4.37 6.47
C LYS A 117 -14.03 -5.64 7.05
N ILE A 118 -13.96 -5.70 8.37
CA ILE A 118 -13.58 -6.89 9.14
C ILE A 118 -14.87 -7.58 9.55
N ILE A 119 -15.02 -8.85 9.15
CA ILE A 119 -16.13 -9.71 9.53
C ILE A 119 -15.56 -10.78 10.45
N GLY A 120 -16.01 -10.82 11.70
CA GLY A 120 -15.78 -11.93 12.62
C GLY A 120 -17.08 -12.51 13.14
N THR A 121 -16.99 -13.63 13.85
CA THR A 121 -18.14 -14.35 14.42
C THR A 121 -18.92 -13.52 15.43
N GLU A 122 -18.23 -12.69 16.21
CA GLU A 122 -18.84 -11.88 17.27
C GLU A 122 -19.17 -10.44 16.82
N ARG A 123 -18.48 -9.95 15.80
CA ARG A 123 -18.61 -8.54 15.37
C ARG A 123 -18.24 -8.30 13.92
N VAL A 124 -18.90 -7.30 13.35
CA VAL A 124 -18.53 -6.71 12.06
C VAL A 124 -18.19 -5.24 12.26
N MET A 125 -17.07 -4.79 11.70
CA MET A 125 -16.65 -3.40 11.76
C MET A 125 -16.02 -2.96 10.44
N THR A 126 -16.20 -1.69 10.09
CA THR A 126 -15.42 -1.06 9.04
C THR A 126 -14.38 -0.14 9.68
N ILE A 127 -13.12 -0.40 9.39
CA ILE A 127 -12.02 0.52 9.67
C ILE A 127 -11.67 1.25 8.38
N GLY A 128 -11.04 2.42 8.49
CA GLY A 128 -10.69 3.19 7.31
C GLY A 128 -9.50 4.12 7.52
N LYS A 129 -9.10 4.76 6.42
CA LYS A 129 -7.79 5.39 6.21
C LYS A 129 -6.66 4.37 6.19
N GLU A 130 -5.66 4.65 5.36
CA GLU A 130 -4.54 3.75 5.12
C GLU A 130 -3.77 3.40 6.40
N LEU A 131 -3.50 4.38 7.26
CA LEU A 131 -2.70 4.17 8.45
C LEU A 131 -3.39 3.28 9.48
N GLU A 132 -4.70 3.43 9.67
CA GLU A 132 -5.44 2.62 10.63
C GLU A 132 -5.45 1.15 10.21
N ILE A 133 -5.76 0.89 8.94
CA ILE A 133 -5.73 -0.47 8.36
C ILE A 133 -4.37 -1.14 8.60
N ARG A 134 -3.28 -0.42 8.31
CA ARG A 134 -1.92 -0.95 8.49
C ARG A 134 -1.55 -1.20 9.94
N ARG A 135 -2.08 -0.40 10.88
CA ARG A 135 -1.85 -0.59 12.31
C ARG A 135 -2.68 -1.73 12.86
N THR A 136 -3.92 -1.91 12.41
CA THR A 136 -4.80 -3.01 12.85
C THR A 136 -4.27 -4.37 12.42
N LEU A 137 -3.67 -4.45 11.22
CA LEU A 137 -3.20 -5.70 10.61
C LEU A 137 -1.69 -5.95 10.76
N SER A 138 -0.99 -5.26 11.66
CA SER A 138 0.43 -5.56 11.95
C SER A 138 0.85 -5.10 13.34
N LYS A 139 1.75 -5.88 13.96
CA LYS A 139 2.34 -5.56 15.28
C LYS A 139 3.19 -4.28 15.21
N SER A 140 3.99 -4.15 14.16
CA SER A 140 4.78 -2.95 13.86
C SER A 140 3.98 -2.05 12.93
N HIS A 141 4.16 -2.25 11.63
CA HIS A 141 3.47 -1.55 10.55
C HIS A 141 3.37 -2.49 9.36
N LEU A 142 2.18 -2.65 8.78
CA LEU A 142 2.03 -3.30 7.49
C LEU A 142 2.72 -2.44 6.42
N TYR A 143 3.31 -3.03 5.38
CA TYR A 143 4.05 -2.26 4.36
C TYR A 143 3.17 -1.20 3.69
N SER A 144 1.97 -1.56 3.26
CA SER A 144 0.98 -0.62 2.72
C SER A 144 -0.44 -1.15 2.98
N SER A 145 -1.48 -0.34 2.73
CA SER A 145 -2.85 -0.86 2.63
C SER A 145 -3.22 -1.32 1.22
N ALA A 146 -2.27 -1.39 0.28
CA ALA A 146 -2.52 -1.90 -1.08
C ALA A 146 -2.26 -3.42 -1.09
N PHE A 147 -3.24 -4.18 -0.64
CA PHE A 147 -3.17 -5.64 -0.63
C PHE A 147 -4.50 -6.30 -1.04
N VAL A 148 -4.42 -7.59 -1.33
CA VAL A 148 -5.54 -8.52 -1.47
C VAL A 148 -5.40 -9.62 -0.44
N VAL A 149 -6.52 -10.27 -0.11
CA VAL A 149 -6.60 -11.30 0.93
C VAL A 149 -7.03 -12.61 0.28
N ASP A 150 -6.25 -13.65 0.49
CA ASP A 150 -6.61 -15.04 0.18
C ASP A 150 -6.88 -15.78 1.48
N THR A 151 -7.93 -16.58 1.52
CA THR A 151 -8.32 -17.41 2.65
C THR A 151 -8.19 -18.88 2.28
N GLU A 152 -7.53 -19.67 3.14
CA GLU A 152 -7.27 -21.09 2.94
C GLU A 152 -7.57 -21.89 4.23
N ASP A 153 -7.57 -23.23 4.12
CA ASP A 153 -7.69 -24.17 5.23
C ASP A 153 -8.95 -23.99 6.11
N GLU A 154 -10.16 -24.15 5.58
CA GLU A 154 -11.38 -24.01 6.39
C GLU A 154 -11.55 -25.14 7.44
N ASN A 155 -12.07 -24.79 8.61
CA ASN A 155 -12.48 -25.76 9.64
C ASN A 155 -13.85 -26.40 9.32
N GLU A 156 -14.36 -27.27 10.20
CA GLU A 156 -15.67 -27.94 10.01
C GLU A 156 -16.86 -26.97 9.92
N GLU A 157 -16.71 -25.75 10.40
CA GLU A 157 -17.72 -24.68 10.38
C GLU A 157 -17.58 -23.75 9.17
N GLY A 158 -16.62 -24.01 8.27
CA GLY A 158 -16.33 -23.18 7.10
C GLY A 158 -15.55 -21.90 7.43
N ILE A 159 -14.89 -21.83 8.59
CA ILE A 159 -14.11 -20.68 9.01
C ILE A 159 -12.66 -20.83 8.52
N PRO A 160 -12.11 -19.86 7.76
CA PRO A 160 -10.74 -19.93 7.28
C PRO A 160 -9.72 -20.01 8.42
N GLN A 161 -8.72 -20.88 8.27
CA GLN A 161 -7.64 -21.01 9.26
C GLN A 161 -6.35 -20.30 8.84
N THR A 162 -6.22 -19.96 7.56
CA THR A 162 -5.05 -19.28 6.99
C THR A 162 -5.48 -18.05 6.19
N PHE A 163 -4.84 -16.90 6.47
CA PHE A 163 -5.04 -15.64 5.73
C PHE A 163 -3.72 -15.20 5.10
N THR A 164 -3.69 -15.14 3.78
CA THR A 164 -2.54 -14.61 3.03
C THR A 164 -2.85 -13.21 2.53
N LEU A 165 -2.06 -12.23 2.97
CA LEU A 165 -2.06 -10.88 2.42
C LEU A 165 -0.98 -10.78 1.35
N THR A 166 -1.40 -10.59 0.10
CA THR A 166 -0.49 -10.25 -1.00
C THR A 166 -0.59 -8.77 -1.27
N GLY A 167 0.50 -8.02 -1.14
CA GLY A 167 0.46 -6.57 -1.22
C GLY A 167 1.56 -5.93 -2.05
N ALA A 168 1.38 -4.63 -2.30
CA ALA A 168 2.17 -3.84 -3.23
C ALA A 168 2.64 -2.53 -2.61
N GLY A 169 3.93 -2.25 -2.83
CA GLY A 169 4.59 -1.03 -2.37
C GLY A 169 4.67 -0.87 -0.85
N TRP A 170 5.36 0.20 -0.44
CA TRP A 170 5.63 0.51 0.95
C TRP A 170 5.36 1.98 1.26
N GLY A 171 4.68 2.22 2.37
CA GLY A 171 4.27 3.54 2.84
C GLY A 171 2.92 4.00 2.28
N HIS A 172 2.56 5.23 2.62
CA HIS A 172 1.25 5.83 2.31
C HIS A 172 1.04 6.17 0.84
N GLY A 173 2.12 6.28 0.05
CA GLY A 173 2.05 6.44 -1.41
C GLY A 173 1.72 7.83 -1.94
N VAL A 174 1.61 8.83 -1.08
CA VAL A 174 1.34 10.24 -1.45
C VAL A 174 2.66 10.98 -1.66
N GLY A 175 2.76 11.78 -2.72
CA GLY A 175 3.95 12.57 -3.03
C GLY A 175 5.13 11.71 -3.50
N LEU A 176 6.32 11.98 -2.97
CA LEU A 176 7.57 11.45 -3.51
C LEU A 176 7.87 10.00 -3.06
N CYS A 177 8.02 9.09 -4.03
CA CYS A 177 8.60 7.78 -3.80
C CYS A 177 10.13 7.91 -3.72
N GLN A 178 10.73 7.60 -2.58
CA GLN A 178 12.18 7.77 -2.38
C GLN A 178 13.00 6.88 -3.32
N ILE A 179 12.63 5.61 -3.44
CA ILE A 179 13.29 4.65 -4.34
C ILE A 179 13.08 5.06 -5.80
N GLY A 180 11.87 5.45 -6.16
CA GLY A 180 11.56 5.92 -7.51
C GLY A 180 12.35 7.18 -7.88
N ALA A 181 12.47 8.15 -6.97
CA ALA A 181 13.27 9.36 -7.16
C ALA A 181 14.77 9.04 -7.34
N ALA A 182 15.32 8.12 -6.57
CA ALA A 182 16.70 7.67 -6.73
C ALA A 182 16.91 6.98 -8.09
N MET A 183 15.99 6.10 -8.49
CA MET A 183 16.04 5.46 -9.80
C MET A 183 15.88 6.46 -10.96
N MET A 184 15.08 7.51 -10.80
CA MET A 184 15.04 8.62 -11.74
C MET A 184 16.39 9.35 -11.82
N ALA A 185 17.03 9.64 -10.68
CA ALA A 185 18.34 10.28 -10.66
C ALA A 185 19.41 9.44 -11.37
N GLU A 186 19.44 8.12 -11.14
CA GLU A 186 20.33 7.18 -11.83
C GLU A 186 20.06 7.10 -13.34
N LYS A 187 18.81 7.31 -13.75
CA LYS A 187 18.42 7.43 -15.16
C LYS A 187 18.73 8.83 -15.76
N GLY A 188 19.37 9.72 -15.01
CA GLY A 188 19.83 11.04 -15.47
C GLY A 188 18.79 12.16 -15.36
N TYR A 189 17.67 11.94 -14.67
CA TYR A 189 16.69 12.99 -14.42
C TYR A 189 17.24 13.97 -13.38
N ASP A 190 17.09 15.28 -13.62
CA ASP A 190 17.46 16.28 -12.64
C ASP A 190 16.41 16.39 -11.51
N TYR A 191 16.76 17.08 -10.42
CA TYR A 191 15.86 17.23 -9.28
C TYR A 191 14.55 17.95 -9.64
N LYS A 192 14.55 18.82 -10.65
CA LYS A 192 13.33 19.54 -11.07
C LYS A 192 12.38 18.58 -11.76
N ALA A 193 12.88 17.74 -12.66
CA ALA A 193 12.09 16.70 -13.32
C ALA A 193 11.53 15.69 -12.31
N ILE A 194 12.33 15.29 -11.31
CA ILE A 194 11.88 14.41 -10.21
C ILE A 194 10.76 15.08 -9.41
N LEU A 195 10.94 16.33 -8.99
CA LEU A 195 9.93 17.05 -8.21
C LEU A 195 8.64 17.27 -9.02
N HIS A 196 8.75 17.68 -10.29
CA HIS A 196 7.57 17.84 -11.15
C HIS A 196 6.85 16.52 -11.44
N HIS A 197 7.57 15.38 -11.41
CA HIS A 197 6.95 14.08 -11.55
C HIS A 197 6.07 13.72 -10.36
N TYR A 198 6.56 13.92 -9.14
CA TYR A 198 5.90 13.55 -7.88
C TYR A 198 4.96 14.63 -7.31
N PHE A 199 5.18 15.90 -7.66
CA PHE A 199 4.40 17.05 -7.22
C PHE A 199 3.92 17.85 -8.44
N PRO A 200 2.91 17.34 -9.18
CA PRO A 200 2.38 18.03 -10.34
C PRO A 200 1.87 19.42 -9.94
N ASN A 201 1.97 20.42 -10.81
CA ASN A 201 1.54 21.80 -10.53
C ASN A 201 2.31 22.51 -9.40
N ALA A 202 3.34 21.90 -8.81
CA ALA A 202 4.24 22.61 -7.89
C ALA A 202 5.23 23.48 -8.66
N GLU A 203 5.56 24.64 -8.10
CA GLU A 203 6.60 25.53 -8.60
C GLU A 203 7.82 25.49 -7.68
N THR A 204 9.01 25.46 -8.29
CA THR A 204 10.26 25.61 -7.54
C THR A 204 10.58 27.08 -7.40
N GLY A 205 10.77 27.56 -6.16
CA GLY A 205 11.06 28.95 -5.86
C GLY A 205 12.34 29.10 -5.05
N VAL A 206 13.06 30.19 -5.27
CA VAL A 206 14.16 30.61 -4.40
C VAL A 206 13.58 31.50 -3.30
N LYS A 207 13.70 31.07 -2.05
CA LYS A 207 13.24 31.82 -0.88
C LYS A 207 14.42 32.47 -0.18
N TYR A 208 15.08 33.42 -0.85
CA TYR A 208 16.09 34.32 -0.27
C TYR A 208 16.38 35.49 -1.20
#